data_AF-A0A645D2J8-F1
#
_entry.id   AF-A0A645D2J8-F1
#
_cell.length_a   1.000
_cell.length_b   1.000
_cell.length_c   1.000
_cell.angle_alpha   90.00
_cell.angle_beta   90.00
_cell.angle_gamma   90.00
#
_symmetry.space_group_name_H-M   'P 1'
#
loop_
_entity.id
_entity.type
_entity.pdbx_description
1 polymer ?
#
loop_
_entity_poly.entity_id
_entity_poly.type
_entity_poly.pdbx_seq_one_letter_code
_entity_poly.pdbx_strand_id
1 'polypeptide(L)' 'MENKNLGIKAVGVEDDKSPLKKVYDPSHPDADAEGYVTMPNVNVLNEMVDLIAATRAYEANVNTMNAQKSMFMKTLEIGR' A
#
# COMPACT_ATOMS: atom_id res chain seq x y z
N MET A 1 -12.03 8.37 26.55
CA MET A 1 -11.57 9.05 25.32
C MET A 1 -10.72 8.04 24.59
N GLU A 2 -11.21 7.52 23.47
CA GLU A 2 -10.62 6.38 22.77
C GLU A 2 -9.39 6.85 21.99
N ASN A 3 -8.22 6.28 22.28
CA ASN A 3 -6.97 6.55 21.55
C ASN A 3 -7.08 5.97 20.14
N LYS A 4 -7.59 6.78 19.20
CA LYS A 4 -7.57 6.45 17.78
C LYS A 4 -6.13 6.50 17.28
N ASN A 5 -5.49 5.33 17.18
CA ASN A 5 -4.13 5.19 16.65
C ASN A 5 -4.05 5.77 15.22
N LEU A 6 -3.18 6.76 15.02
CA LEU A 6 -2.83 7.36 13.72
C LEU A 6 -1.85 6.45 12.97
N GLY A 7 -2.19 5.19 12.78
CA GLY A 7 -1.39 4.21 12.03
C GLY A 7 -2.00 3.92 10.67
N ILE A 8 -1.24 3.23 9.81
CA ILE A 8 -1.78 2.65 8.59
C ILE A 8 -2.28 1.25 8.93
N LYS A 9 -3.51 0.94 8.56
CA LYS A 9 -4.10 -0.38 8.74
C LYS A 9 -4.60 -0.89 7.40
N ALA A 10 -4.24 -2.11 7.04
CA ALA A 10 -4.85 -2.79 5.91
C ALA A 10 -6.35 -2.97 6.19
N VAL A 11 -7.19 -2.48 5.28
CA VAL A 11 -8.66 -2.55 5.40
C VAL A 11 -9.22 -3.86 4.83
N GLY A 12 -8.47 -4.54 3.96
CA GLY A 12 -8.84 -5.81 3.35
C GLY A 12 -7.88 -6.18 2.23
N VAL A 13 -8.09 -7.36 1.65
CA VAL A 13 -7.45 -7.83 0.41
C VAL A 13 -8.59 -8.09 -0.57
N GLU A 14 -8.49 -7.54 -1.78
CA GLU A 14 -9.44 -7.77 -2.87
C GLU A 14 -8.68 -8.37 -4.06
N ASP A 15 -9.16 -9.50 -4.56
CA ASP A 15 -8.59 -10.15 -5.73
C ASP A 15 -9.02 -9.41 -7.01
N ASP A 16 -8.05 -9.04 -7.84
CA ASP A 16 -8.34 -8.45 -9.15
C ASP A 16 -8.92 -9.52 -10.09
N LYS A 17 -10.15 -9.28 -10.56
CA LYS A 17 -10.88 -10.16 -11.50
C LYS A 17 -10.47 -9.93 -12.96
N SER A 18 -9.55 -9.00 -13.22
CA SER A 18 -9.07 -8.72 -14.57
C SER A 18 -8.40 -9.95 -15.17
N PRO A 19 -8.61 -10.22 -16.47
CA PRO A 19 -8.00 -11.38 -17.11
C PRO A 19 -6.48 -11.25 -17.06
N LEU A 20 -5.82 -12.35 -16.70
CA LEU A 20 -4.37 -12.48 -16.79
C LEU A 20 -3.92 -12.23 -18.24
N LYS A 21 -2.75 -11.62 -18.40
CA LYS A 21 -2.26 -11.20 -19.71
C LYS A 21 -1.70 -12.42 -20.44
N LYS A 22 -2.37 -12.85 -21.52
CA LYS A 22 -1.84 -13.92 -22.40
C LYS A 22 -0.83 -13.34 -23.38
N VAL A 23 0.37 -13.89 -23.40
CA VAL A 23 1.45 -13.52 -24.33
C VAL A 23 1.83 -14.76 -25.13
N TYR A 24 1.86 -14.64 -26.46
CA TYR A 24 2.29 -15.75 -27.32
C TYR A 24 3.81 -15.86 -27.28
N ASP A 25 4.32 -16.95 -26.69
CA ASP A 25 5.73 -17.30 -26.65
C ASP A 25 5.87 -18.84 -26.58
N PRO A 26 5.82 -19.53 -27.74
CA PRO A 26 5.87 -20.99 -27.81
C PRO A 26 7.22 -21.60 -27.39
N SER A 27 8.24 -20.77 -27.22
CA SER A 27 9.58 -21.16 -26.76
C SER A 27 9.73 -21.11 -25.23
N HIS A 28 8.74 -20.56 -24.53
CA HIS A 28 8.77 -20.44 -23.07
C HIS A 28 8.42 -21.78 -22.38
N PRO A 29 9.13 -22.20 -21.33
CA PRO A 29 8.85 -23.46 -20.62
C PRO A 29 7.44 -23.55 -20.04
N ASP A 30 6.88 -22.40 -19.66
CA ASP A 30 5.53 -22.28 -19.09
C ASP A 30 4.44 -22.00 -20.15
N ALA A 31 4.74 -22.17 -21.44
CA ALA A 31 3.75 -22.03 -22.50
C ALA A 31 2.75 -23.18 -22.48
N ASP A 32 1.46 -22.87 -22.69
CA ASP A 32 0.42 -23.86 -22.85
C ASP A 32 0.54 -24.62 -24.18
N ALA A 33 -0.35 -25.59 -24.41
CA ALA A 33 -0.36 -26.41 -25.62
C ALA A 33 -0.55 -25.60 -26.92
N GLU A 34 -1.03 -24.35 -26.83
CA GLU A 34 -1.23 -23.43 -27.95
C GLU A 34 -0.08 -22.41 -28.09
N GLY A 35 0.93 -22.46 -27.20
CA GLY A 35 2.10 -21.58 -27.23
C GLY A 35 1.92 -20.27 -26.46
N TYR A 36 0.91 -20.15 -25.60
CA TYR A 36 0.65 -18.95 -24.81
C TYR A 36 1.16 -19.07 -23.37
N VAL A 37 1.79 -18.00 -22.90
CA VAL A 37 2.22 -17.82 -21.50
C VAL A 37 1.24 -16.88 -20.81
N THR A 38 0.80 -17.28 -19.63
CA THR A 38 -0.06 -16.45 -18.78
C THR A 38 0.80 -15.58 -17.88
N MET A 39 0.83 -14.27 -18.12
CA MET A 39 1.53 -13.29 -17.30
C MET A 39 0.59 -12.61 -16.31
N PRO A 40 1.12 -12.16 -15.15
CA PRO A 40 0.36 -11.34 -14.22
C PRO A 40 -0.26 -10.11 -14.89
N ASN A 41 -1.47 -9.73 -14.46
CA ASN A 41 -2.17 -8.50 -14.83
C ASN A 41 -1.66 -7.26 -14.05
N VAL A 42 -0.58 -7.40 -13.26
CA VAL A 42 -0.03 -6.35 -12.42
C VAL A 42 0.60 -5.24 -13.26
N ASN A 43 0.20 -3.99 -13.02
CA ASN A 43 0.80 -2.82 -13.65
C ASN A 43 1.80 -2.17 -12.70
N VAL A 44 3.10 -2.34 -12.98
CA VAL A 44 4.19 -1.82 -12.15
C VAL A 44 4.10 -0.31 -11.91
N LEU A 45 3.59 0.48 -12.87
CA LEU A 45 3.42 1.92 -12.68
C LEU A 45 2.38 2.23 -11.61
N ASN A 46 1.26 1.50 -11.61
CA ASN A 46 0.21 1.67 -10.61
C ASN A 46 0.72 1.26 -9.23
N GLU A 47 1.37 0.10 -9.12
CA GLU A 47 1.92 -0.39 -7.85
C GLU A 47 2.96 0.57 -7.25
N MET A 48 3.77 1.22 -8.10
CA MET A 48 4.71 2.24 -7.63
C MET A 48 4.01 3.50 -7.11
N VAL A 49 2.92 3.93 -7.75
CA VAL A 49 2.11 5.06 -7.27
C VAL A 49 1.48 4.72 -5.92
N ASP A 50 0.94 3.52 -5.77
CA ASP A 50 0.35 3.04 -4.51
C ASP A 50 1.40 2.95 -3.40
N LEU A 51 2.61 2.47 -3.72
CA LEU A 51 3.75 2.47 -2.79
C LEU A 51 4.11 3.89 -2.33
N ILE A 52 4.19 4.85 -3.27
CA ILE A 52 4.48 6.25 -2.93
C ILE A 52 3.39 6.83 -2.03
N ALA A 53 2.12 6.56 -2.34
CA ALA A 53 1.00 7.02 -1.54
C ALA A 53 1.04 6.44 -0.12
N ALA A 54 1.29 5.14 0.02
CA ALA A 54 1.44 4.47 1.31
C ALA A 54 2.62 5.06 2.13
N THR A 55 3.75 5.32 1.47
CA THR A 55 4.93 5.92 2.10
C THR A 55 4.64 7.33 2.64
N ARG A 56 3.99 8.18 1.83
CA ARG A 56 3.60 9.53 2.26
C ARG A 56 2.59 9.52 3.40
N ALA A 57 1.63 8.59 3.37
CA ALA A 57 0.66 8.42 4.45
C ALA A 57 1.36 8.04 5.77
N TYR A 58 2.39 7.19 5.70
CA TYR A 58 3.21 6.85 6.87
C TYR A 58 3.91 8.07 7.45
N GLU A 59 4.61 8.85 6.62
CA GLU A 59 5.31 10.06 7.05
C GLU A 59 4.36 11.09 7.67
N ALA A 60 3.20 11.32 7.06
CA ALA A 60 2.18 12.23 7.57
C ALA A 60 1.64 11.80 8.95
N ASN A 61 1.42 10.50 9.13
CA ASN A 61 0.97 9.93 10.40
C ASN A 61 2.00 10.11 11.52
N VAL A 62 3.28 9.81 11.23
CA VAL A 62 4.39 10.01 12.19
C VAL A 62 4.51 11.48 12.59
N ASN A 63 4.40 12.40 11.62
CA ASN A 63 4.45 13.84 11.91
C ASN A 63 3.28 14.29 12.78
N THR A 64 2.07 13.78 12.52
CA THR A 64 0.88 14.09 13.32
C THR A 64 1.02 13.57 14.75
N MET A 65 1.54 12.36 14.93
CA MET A 65 1.83 11.81 16.26
C MET A 65 2.85 12.66 17.03
N ASN A 66 3.90 13.13 16.37
CA ASN A 66 4.90 14.01 16.97
C ASN A 66 4.31 15.38 17.38
N ALA A 67 3.46 15.95 16.53
CA ALA A 67 2.74 17.19 16.84
C ALA A 67 1.80 17.00 18.04
N GLN A 68 1.05 15.91 18.08
CA GLN A 68 0.17 15.57 19.19
C GLN A 68 0.94 15.36 20.50
N LYS A 69 2.06 14.64 20.47
CA LYS A 69 2.94 14.47 21.63
C LYS A 69 3.44 15.82 22.15
N SER A 70 3.85 16.71 21.26
CA SER A 70 4.34 18.05 21.61
C SER A 70 3.24 18.91 22.24
N MET A 71 2.02 18.82 21.73
CA MET A 71 0.85 19.51 22.28
C MET A 71 0.53 19.02 23.70
N PHE A 72 0.49 17.70 23.92
CA PHE A 72 0.26 17.13 25.25
C PHE A 72 1.30 17.55 26.28
N MET A 73 2.59 17.56 25.90
CA MET A 73 3.65 18.01 26.82
C MET A 73 3.47 19.48 27.23
N LYS A 74 3.17 20.37 26.29
CA LYS A 74 2.87 21.78 26.58
C LYS A 74 1.64 21.94 27.47
N THR A 75 0.59 21.15 27.26
CA THR A 75 -0.58 21.17 28.13
C THR A 75 -0.24 20.75 29.56
N LEU A 76 0.63 19.75 29.74
CA LEU A 76 1.08 19.32 31.06
C LEU A 76 1.90 20.40 31.80
N GLU A 77 2.71 21.16 31.06
CA GLU A 77 3.46 22.31 31.61
C GLU A 77 2.53 23.43 32.10
N ILE A 78 1.42 23.69 31.39
CA ILE A 78 0.44 24.73 31.77
C ILE A 78 -0.35 24.34 33.03
N GLY A 79 -0.52 23.04 33.31
CA GLY A 79 -1.27 22.55 34.47
C GLY A 79 -0.48 22.48 35.78
N ARG A 80 0.79 22.90 35.79
CA ARG A 80 1.64 23.05 36.99
C ARG A 80 1.56 24.46 37.54
#